data_AF-A0A4R1QAF3-F1
#
_entry.id   AF-A0A4R1QAF3-F1
#
_cell.length_a   1.000
_cell.length_b   1.000
_cell.length_c   1.000
_cell.angle_alpha   90.00
_cell.angle_beta   90.00
_cell.angle_gamma   90.00
#
_symmetry.space_group_name_H-M   'P 1'
#
loop_
_entity.id
_entity.type
_entity.pdbx_description
1 polymer ?
#
loop_
_entity_poly.entity_id
_entity_poly.type
_entity_poly.pdbx_seq_one_letter_code
_entity_poly.pdbx_strand_id
1 'polypeptide(L)'
;MRISTVIVMLLIICTLPVYAITPINEAVIKDAQTYGMSHSQMDVAEFLAPWTAYEEKAAKITDSAEKAYLYTPYLLIAVDAREKSQAKMPVKIGDSEKILSDYAGYLSFSVTLYGDTPQFADKLAAVIKQGNKDVLTRDINSAAAERVANANSNKALYMARAYLYFLQRDIEPNKPIMLRVTTGDKQSHSFYFDLAKIK
;
A
#
# COMPACT_ATOMS: atom_id res chain seq x y z
N MET A 1 -30.52 11.14 -40.69
CA MET A 1 -29.11 10.77 -40.43
C MET A 1 -28.76 11.24 -39.02
N ARG A 2 -29.06 10.55 -37.92
CA ARG A 2 -28.69 9.18 -37.48
C ARG A 2 -27.18 8.91 -37.34
N ILE A 3 -26.35 9.95 -37.31
CA ILE A 3 -24.90 9.81 -37.08
C ILE A 3 -24.45 10.52 -35.79
N SER A 4 -25.16 11.57 -35.36
CA SER A 4 -24.75 12.37 -34.18
C SER A 4 -24.97 11.68 -32.82
N THR A 5 -25.85 10.67 -32.74
CA THR A 5 -26.13 9.96 -31.46
C THR A 5 -25.11 8.84 -31.18
N VAL A 6 -24.38 8.36 -32.18
CA VAL A 6 -23.41 7.26 -32.01
C VAL A 6 -22.08 7.76 -31.42
N ILE A 7 -21.74 9.03 -31.63
CA ILE A 7 -20.46 9.60 -31.17
C ILE A 7 -20.49 9.89 -29.65
N VAL A 8 -21.65 10.24 -29.09
CA VAL A 8 -21.78 10.48 -27.63
C VAL A 8 -21.79 9.17 -26.84
N MET A 9 -22.21 8.06 -27.43
CA MET A 9 -22.24 6.75 -26.77
C MET A 9 -20.87 6.05 -26.76
N LEU A 10 -19.95 6.42 -27.66
CA LEU A 10 -18.60 5.86 -27.72
C LEU A 10 -17.61 6.53 -26.75
N LEU A 11 -17.94 7.72 -26.22
CA LEU A 11 -17.08 8.48 -25.30
C LEU A 11 -17.23 8.08 -23.82
N ILE A 12 -18.15 7.16 -23.48
CA ILE A 12 -18.46 6.77 -22.10
C ILE A 12 -17.80 5.42 -21.68
N ILE A 13 -16.97 4.82 -22.53
CA ILE A 13 -16.25 3.56 -22.20
C ILE A 13 -14.82 3.83 -21.68
N CYS A 14 -14.40 5.09 -21.55
CA CYS A 14 -13.17 5.44 -20.84
C CYS A 14 -13.40 5.45 -19.31
N THR A 15 -13.87 4.34 -18.73
CA THR A 15 -13.62 4.10 -17.31
C THR A 15 -12.12 3.88 -17.19
N LEU A 16 -11.41 4.88 -16.66
CA LEU A 16 -9.98 4.75 -16.36
C LEU A 16 -9.77 3.45 -15.58
N PRO A 17 -8.76 2.64 -15.93
CA PRO A 17 -8.46 1.46 -15.15
C PRO A 17 -8.14 1.88 -13.72
N VAL A 18 -8.74 1.24 -12.72
CA VAL A 18 -8.32 1.41 -11.32
C VAL A 18 -6.96 0.79 -11.18
N TYR A 19 -5.94 1.63 -11.19
CA TYR A 19 -4.56 1.19 -11.32
C TYR A 19 -4.12 0.26 -10.18
N ALA A 20 -4.55 0.52 -8.94
CA ALA A 20 -4.17 -0.28 -7.77
C ALA A 20 -4.49 -1.78 -7.87
N ILE A 21 -5.47 -2.17 -8.70
CA ILE A 21 -5.95 -3.55 -8.89
C ILE A 21 -5.98 -3.92 -10.40
N THR A 22 -5.22 -3.21 -11.24
CA THR A 22 -5.24 -3.45 -12.70
C THR A 22 -4.71 -4.82 -13.10
N PRO A 23 -5.24 -5.41 -14.18
CA PRO A 23 -4.61 -6.56 -14.83
C PRO A 23 -3.20 -6.17 -15.27
N ILE A 24 -2.20 -6.87 -14.73
CA ILE A 24 -0.81 -6.66 -15.11
C ILE A 24 -0.53 -7.35 -16.44
N ASN A 25 0.04 -6.59 -17.37
CA ASN A 25 0.54 -7.08 -18.65
C ASN A 25 1.99 -6.63 -18.83
N GLU A 26 2.66 -7.14 -19.86
CA GLU A 26 4.08 -6.87 -20.11
C GLU A 26 4.40 -5.36 -20.21
N ALA A 27 3.49 -4.54 -20.76
CA ALA A 27 3.71 -3.10 -20.86
C ALA A 27 3.71 -2.43 -19.48
N VAL A 28 2.78 -2.82 -18.60
CA VAL A 28 2.73 -2.33 -17.21
C VAL A 28 3.96 -2.80 -16.42
N ILE A 29 4.40 -4.05 -16.63
CA ILE A 29 5.62 -4.57 -16.01
C ILE A 29 6.83 -3.70 -16.41
N LYS A 30 7.00 -3.43 -17.70
CA LYS A 30 8.10 -2.59 -18.20
C LYS A 30 8.03 -1.16 -17.68
N ASP A 31 6.83 -0.59 -17.60
CA ASP A 31 6.64 0.75 -17.03
C ASP A 31 7.05 0.79 -15.55
N ALA A 32 6.59 -0.17 -14.74
CA ALA A 32 6.97 -0.28 -13.34
C ALA A 32 8.47 -0.50 -13.14
N GLN A 33 9.10 -1.36 -13.96
CA GLN A 33 10.55 -1.56 -13.94
C GLN A 33 11.31 -0.27 -14.29
N THR A 34 10.86 0.44 -15.33
CA THR A 34 11.45 1.71 -15.75
C THR A 34 11.31 2.77 -14.67
N TYR A 35 10.13 2.85 -14.03
CA TYR A 35 9.89 3.73 -12.90
C TYR A 35 10.86 3.43 -11.75
N GLY A 36 10.98 2.16 -11.34
CA GLY A 36 11.91 1.74 -10.29
C GLY A 36 13.37 2.08 -10.58
N MET A 37 13.84 1.79 -11.79
CA MET A 37 15.21 2.07 -12.22
C MET A 37 15.53 3.57 -12.27
N SER A 38 14.64 4.37 -12.89
CA SER A 38 14.83 5.82 -13.04
C SER A 38 14.81 6.57 -11.71
N HIS A 39 14.12 6.03 -10.71
CA HIS A 39 14.05 6.60 -9.36
C HIS A 39 14.95 5.85 -8.36
N SER A 40 15.95 5.10 -8.85
CA SER A 40 16.78 4.26 -7.98
C SER A 40 17.60 5.04 -6.94
N GLN A 41 17.89 6.32 -7.19
CA GLN A 41 18.61 7.19 -6.25
C GLN A 41 17.69 8.10 -5.43
N MET A 42 16.38 8.06 -5.69
CA MET A 42 15.39 8.82 -4.93
C MET A 42 15.32 8.32 -3.48
N ASP A 43 15.05 9.22 -2.53
CA ASP A 43 14.79 8.84 -1.15
C ASP A 43 13.63 7.82 -1.07
N VAL A 44 13.72 6.87 -0.14
CA VAL A 44 12.71 5.79 -0.06
C VAL A 44 11.33 6.34 0.30
N ALA A 45 11.25 7.33 1.18
CA ALA A 45 9.96 7.92 1.55
C ALA A 45 9.34 8.68 0.38
N GLU A 46 10.15 9.40 -0.40
CA GLU A 46 9.70 10.08 -1.62
C GLU A 46 9.24 9.08 -2.69
N PHE A 47 10.00 8.00 -2.90
CA PHE A 47 9.65 6.94 -3.84
C PHE A 47 8.32 6.25 -3.51
N LEU A 48 8.07 6.01 -2.22
CA LEU A 48 6.85 5.35 -1.73
C LEU A 48 5.67 6.30 -1.53
N ALA A 49 5.88 7.62 -1.59
CA ALA A 49 4.87 8.62 -1.28
C ALA A 49 3.52 8.40 -2.00
N PRO A 50 3.46 8.02 -3.30
CA PRO A 50 2.19 7.80 -3.98
C PRO A 50 1.34 6.65 -3.42
N TRP A 51 1.96 5.72 -2.68
CA TRP A 51 1.31 4.56 -2.06
C TRP A 51 1.21 4.68 -0.55
N THR A 52 1.50 5.85 0.02
CA THR A 52 1.53 6.08 1.46
C THR A 52 0.26 6.77 1.93
N ALA A 53 -0.31 6.29 3.02
CA ALA A 53 -1.32 6.99 3.80
C ALA A 53 -0.80 7.20 5.23
N TYR A 54 -1.02 8.39 5.78
CA TYR A 54 -0.73 8.69 7.18
C TYR A 54 -1.99 8.48 8.02
N GLU A 55 -1.80 8.26 9.33
CA GLU A 55 -2.92 8.07 10.25
C GLU A 55 -3.80 9.34 10.31
N GLU A 56 -5.12 9.17 10.24
CA GLU A 56 -6.09 10.28 10.11
C GLU A 56 -6.06 11.31 11.25
N LYS A 57 -5.72 10.89 12.47
CA LYS A 57 -5.64 11.73 13.67
C LYS A 57 -4.23 12.27 13.89
N ALA A 58 -3.27 12.00 13.01
CA ALA A 58 -1.92 12.51 13.12
C ALA A 58 -1.94 14.05 13.11
N ALA A 59 -1.50 14.67 14.21
CA ALA A 59 -1.49 16.12 14.34
C ALA A 59 -0.52 16.80 13.34
N LYS A 60 0.56 16.10 12.97
CA LYS A 60 1.56 16.54 11.98
C LYS A 60 2.16 15.32 11.28
N ILE A 61 2.50 15.49 10.01
CA ILE A 61 3.26 14.50 9.25
C ILE A 61 4.74 14.69 9.60
N THR A 62 5.26 13.81 10.45
CA THR A 62 6.67 13.76 10.88
C THR A 62 7.23 12.37 10.59
N ASP A 63 8.53 12.16 10.81
CA ASP A 63 9.16 10.84 10.66
C ASP A 63 8.58 9.79 11.61
N SER A 64 8.02 10.24 12.74
CA SER A 64 7.32 9.41 13.73
C SER A 64 5.80 9.35 13.52
N ALA A 65 5.28 9.90 12.42
CA ALA A 65 3.88 9.74 12.10
C ALA A 65 3.62 8.29 11.67
N GLU A 66 2.57 7.71 12.25
CA GLU A 66 2.09 6.41 11.82
C GLU A 66 1.67 6.48 10.36
N LYS A 67 2.01 5.42 9.63
CA LYS A 67 1.78 5.35 8.20
C LYS A 67 1.54 3.93 7.74
N ALA A 68 0.81 3.83 6.65
CA ALA A 68 0.53 2.61 5.94
C ALA A 68 0.97 2.74 4.49
N TYR A 69 1.55 1.68 3.94
CA TYR A 69 1.84 1.57 2.50
C TYR A 69 0.93 0.54 1.88
N LEU A 70 0.37 0.86 0.70
CA LEU A 70 -0.39 -0.08 -0.12
C LEU A 70 0.53 -0.71 -1.17
N TYR A 71 0.75 -2.02 -1.10
CA TYR A 71 1.53 -2.75 -2.09
C TYR A 71 0.64 -3.18 -3.24
N THR A 72 0.67 -2.38 -4.31
CA THR A 72 0.08 -2.75 -5.59
C THR A 72 1.07 -3.61 -6.38
N PRO A 73 0.59 -4.39 -7.36
CA PRO A 73 1.48 -5.13 -8.26
C PRO A 73 2.50 -4.22 -8.97
N TYR A 74 2.10 -2.99 -9.33
CA TYR A 74 3.00 -1.98 -9.89
C TYR A 74 4.12 -1.63 -8.92
N LEU A 75 3.77 -1.30 -7.67
CA LEU A 75 4.76 -0.93 -6.65
C LEU A 75 5.74 -2.08 -6.37
N LEU A 76 5.24 -3.31 -6.26
CA LEU A 76 6.09 -4.48 -5.99
C LEU A 76 7.17 -4.66 -7.06
N ILE A 77 6.81 -4.51 -8.34
CA ILE A 77 7.76 -4.56 -9.45
C ILE A 77 8.72 -3.37 -9.42
N ALA A 78 8.20 -2.17 -9.14
CA ALA A 78 9.01 -0.96 -9.09
C ALA A 78 10.06 -0.99 -7.97
N VAL A 79 9.70 -1.53 -6.78
CA VAL A 79 10.62 -1.71 -5.66
C VAL A 79 11.74 -2.70 -6.04
N ASP A 80 11.41 -3.86 -6.61
CA ASP A 80 12.41 -4.84 -7.05
C ASP A 80 13.38 -4.26 -8.08
N ALA A 81 12.85 -3.54 -9.08
CA ALA A 81 13.66 -2.91 -10.10
C ALA A 81 14.56 -1.80 -9.53
N ARG A 82 14.05 -1.02 -8.57
CA ARG A 82 14.82 -0.01 -7.83
C ARG A 82 15.98 -0.67 -7.07
N GLU A 83 15.71 -1.69 -6.26
CA GLU A 83 16.72 -2.37 -5.46
C GLU A 83 17.80 -3.02 -6.32
N LYS A 84 17.42 -3.70 -7.41
CA LYS A 84 18.37 -4.27 -8.37
C LYS A 84 19.21 -3.21 -9.05
N SER A 85 18.61 -2.08 -9.45
CA SER A 85 19.33 -0.96 -10.04
C SER A 85 20.38 -0.40 -9.07
N GLN A 86 20.03 -0.24 -7.78
CA GLN A 86 20.97 0.18 -6.72
C GLN A 86 22.10 -0.84 -6.53
N ALA A 87 21.78 -2.13 -6.56
CA ALA A 87 22.74 -3.23 -6.47
C ALA A 87 23.52 -3.50 -7.77
N LYS A 88 23.28 -2.74 -8.85
CA LYS A 88 23.86 -2.95 -10.19
C LYS A 88 23.59 -4.35 -10.75
N MET A 89 22.46 -4.93 -10.40
CA MET A 89 21.97 -6.21 -10.89
C MET A 89 21.04 -6.01 -12.09
N PRO A 90 20.96 -6.98 -13.03
CA PRO A 90 20.04 -6.89 -14.16
C PRO A 90 18.59 -7.02 -13.70
N VAL A 91 17.72 -6.14 -14.19
CA VAL A 91 16.27 -6.24 -14.04
C VAL A 91 15.71 -7.10 -15.18
N LYS A 92 14.96 -8.15 -14.84
CA LYS A 92 14.42 -9.12 -15.80
C LYS A 92 12.92 -9.26 -15.65
N ILE A 93 12.20 -9.42 -16.77
CA ILE A 93 10.74 -9.63 -16.77
C ILE A 93 10.34 -10.86 -15.94
N GLY A 94 11.08 -11.97 -16.05
CA GLY A 94 10.75 -13.20 -15.30
C GLY A 94 10.80 -13.05 -13.77
N ASP A 95 11.58 -12.10 -13.25
CA ASP A 95 11.59 -11.81 -11.81
C ASP A 95 10.28 -11.11 -11.39
N SER A 96 9.78 -10.22 -12.24
CA SER A 96 8.49 -9.55 -12.03
C SER A 96 7.32 -10.53 -12.06
N GLU A 97 7.31 -11.50 -13.00
CA GLU A 97 6.30 -12.54 -13.06
C GLU A 97 6.26 -13.39 -11.78
N LYS A 98 7.44 -13.73 -11.24
CA LYS A 98 7.53 -14.44 -9.96
C LYS A 98 6.93 -13.63 -8.81
N ILE A 99 7.30 -12.36 -8.68
CA ILE A 99 6.77 -11.46 -7.65
C ILE A 99 5.23 -11.38 -7.76
N LEU A 100 4.70 -11.22 -8.97
CA LEU A 100 3.25 -11.18 -9.19
C LEU A 100 2.57 -12.48 -8.76
N SER A 101 3.20 -13.63 -9.01
CA SER A 101 2.68 -14.93 -8.59
C SER A 101 2.64 -15.08 -7.07
N ASP A 102 3.67 -14.61 -6.37
CA ASP A 102 3.78 -14.74 -4.91
C ASP A 102 2.71 -13.92 -4.17
N TYR A 103 2.23 -12.82 -4.77
CA TYR A 103 1.21 -11.93 -4.20
C TYR A 103 -0.16 -12.03 -4.89
N ALA A 104 -0.34 -13.02 -5.78
CA ALA A 104 -1.55 -13.15 -6.57
C ALA A 104 -2.81 -13.31 -5.70
N GLY A 105 -3.83 -12.47 -5.97
CA GLY A 105 -5.11 -12.52 -5.28
C GLY A 105 -5.16 -11.83 -3.92
N TYR A 106 -4.08 -11.15 -3.53
CA TYR A 106 -4.02 -10.36 -2.29
C TYR A 106 -3.90 -8.86 -2.56
N LEU A 107 -4.55 -8.08 -1.71
CA LEU A 107 -4.24 -6.67 -1.50
C LEU A 107 -3.48 -6.54 -0.18
N SER A 108 -2.23 -6.10 -0.26
CA SER A 108 -1.31 -6.14 0.87
C SER A 108 -0.95 -4.74 1.35
N PHE A 109 -0.81 -4.60 2.67
CA PHE A 109 -0.39 -3.36 3.30
C PHE A 109 0.80 -3.62 4.22
N SER A 110 1.68 -2.64 4.39
CA SER A 110 2.49 -2.55 5.61
C SER A 110 2.02 -1.37 6.44
N VAL A 111 2.11 -1.50 7.76
CA VAL A 111 1.80 -0.42 8.70
C VAL A 111 2.96 -0.25 9.67
N THR A 112 3.27 1.01 9.98
CA THR A 112 4.17 1.40 11.08
C THR A 112 3.33 2.07 12.15
N LEU A 113 3.31 1.47 13.33
CA LEU A 113 2.53 1.91 14.49
C LEU A 113 3.45 2.22 15.66
N TYR A 114 2.99 3.07 16.57
CA TYR A 114 3.73 3.43 17.77
C TYR A 114 2.91 3.23 19.05
N GLY A 115 3.59 2.84 20.12
CA GLY A 115 2.99 2.64 21.44
C GLY A 115 3.98 2.91 22.57
N ASP A 116 3.47 2.91 23.80
CA ASP A 116 4.23 3.20 25.02
C ASP A 116 4.72 1.94 25.74
N THR A 117 4.27 0.76 25.33
CA THR A 117 4.65 -0.54 25.88
C THR A 117 5.18 -1.49 24.79
N PRO A 118 6.06 -2.45 25.10
CA PRO A 118 6.56 -3.39 24.10
C PRO A 118 5.50 -4.36 23.56
N GLN A 119 4.41 -4.59 24.29
CA GLN A 119 3.31 -5.49 23.92
C GLN A 119 2.13 -4.77 23.24
N PHE A 120 2.22 -3.46 22.98
CA PHE A 120 1.08 -2.69 22.46
C PHE A 120 0.54 -3.27 21.14
N ALA A 121 1.43 -3.82 20.32
CA ALA A 121 1.10 -4.42 19.04
C ALA A 121 0.82 -5.93 19.12
N ASP A 122 0.77 -6.53 20.32
CA ASP A 122 0.35 -7.92 20.44
C ASP A 122 -1.12 -8.04 20.01
N LYS A 123 -1.45 -9.10 19.24
CA LYS A 123 -2.83 -9.37 18.79
C LYS A 123 -3.43 -8.25 17.93
N LEU A 124 -2.65 -7.69 17.00
CA LEU A 124 -3.17 -6.78 15.99
C LEU A 124 -4.40 -7.39 15.29
N ALA A 125 -5.38 -6.54 15.02
CA ALA A 125 -6.49 -6.85 14.14
C ALA A 125 -6.58 -5.77 13.07
N ALA A 126 -7.00 -6.15 11.86
CA ALA A 126 -7.15 -5.21 10.76
C ALA A 126 -8.42 -5.49 9.96
N VAL A 127 -9.08 -4.41 9.53
CA VAL A 127 -10.29 -4.43 8.70
C VAL A 127 -10.19 -3.32 7.68
N ILE A 128 -10.58 -3.59 6.44
CA ILE A 128 -10.83 -2.56 5.43
C ILE A 128 -12.31 -2.21 5.46
N LYS A 129 -12.60 -0.91 5.59
CA LYS A 129 -13.96 -0.39 5.41
C LYS A 129 -14.13 0.21 4.03
N GLN A 130 -15.21 -0.19 3.36
CA GLN A 130 -15.55 0.27 2.02
C GLN A 130 -17.06 0.57 1.94
N GLY A 131 -17.43 1.81 2.24
CA GLY A 131 -18.83 2.18 2.45
C GLY A 131 -19.42 1.40 3.62
N ASN A 132 -20.44 0.58 3.36
CA ASN A 132 -21.11 -0.26 4.36
C ASN A 132 -20.51 -1.68 4.48
N LYS A 133 -19.46 -1.97 3.71
CA LYS A 133 -18.80 -3.29 3.70
C LYS A 133 -17.54 -3.25 4.56
N ASP A 134 -17.43 -4.23 5.45
CA ASP A 134 -16.20 -4.53 6.18
C ASP A 134 -15.54 -5.77 5.55
N VAL A 135 -14.27 -5.64 5.18
CA VAL A 135 -13.44 -6.72 4.65
C VAL A 135 -12.42 -7.10 5.71
N LEU A 136 -12.51 -8.34 6.19
CA LEU A 136 -11.65 -8.83 7.25
C LEU A 136 -10.26 -9.19 6.71
N THR A 137 -9.24 -8.94 7.52
CA THR A 137 -7.88 -9.39 7.21
C THR A 137 -7.85 -10.91 7.12
N ARG A 138 -7.13 -11.43 6.11
CA ARG A 138 -6.89 -12.87 5.94
C ARG A 138 -5.74 -13.32 6.82
N ASP A 139 -4.68 -12.53 6.87
CA ASP A 139 -3.48 -12.81 7.63
C ASP A 139 -2.80 -11.52 8.09
N ILE A 140 -2.03 -11.61 9.18
CA ILE A 140 -1.22 -10.53 9.71
C ILE A 140 0.15 -11.11 10.09
N ASN A 141 1.20 -10.57 9.49
CA ASN A 141 2.57 -10.85 9.87
C ASN A 141 3.18 -9.63 10.55
N SER A 142 3.46 -9.72 11.84
CA SER A 142 4.06 -8.64 12.63
C SER A 142 5.32 -9.11 13.34
N ALA A 143 6.35 -8.26 13.34
CA ALA A 143 7.50 -8.44 14.22
C ALA A 143 7.20 -7.90 15.63
N ALA A 144 7.98 -8.33 16.62
CA ALA A 144 7.93 -7.74 17.95
C ALA A 144 8.25 -6.24 17.89
N ALA A 145 7.59 -5.46 18.74
CA ALA A 145 7.83 -4.02 18.78
C ALA A 145 9.24 -3.71 19.30
N GLU A 146 9.91 -2.77 18.64
CA GLU A 146 11.26 -2.36 18.97
C GLU A 146 11.24 -1.01 19.68
N ARG A 147 12.09 -0.82 20.68
CA ARG A 147 12.23 0.47 21.34
C ARG A 147 12.94 1.46 20.42
N VAL A 148 12.37 2.64 20.24
CA VAL A 148 12.92 3.70 19.39
C VAL A 148 13.16 4.98 20.19
N ALA A 149 14.00 5.87 19.66
CA ALA A 149 14.21 7.18 20.26
C ALA A 149 12.93 8.02 20.18
N ASN A 150 12.60 8.71 21.27
CA ASN A 150 11.49 9.64 21.32
C ASN A 150 12.04 11.06 21.35
N ALA A 151 12.15 11.70 20.18
CA ALA A 151 12.75 13.02 20.05
C ALA A 151 11.99 14.12 20.83
N ASN A 152 10.71 13.87 21.15
CA ASN A 152 9.81 14.87 21.73
C ASN A 152 9.50 14.63 23.22
N SER A 153 10.01 13.54 23.82
CA SER A 153 9.70 13.16 25.20
C SER A 153 10.69 12.13 25.76
N ASN A 154 10.94 12.15 27.06
CA ASN A 154 11.73 11.11 27.74
C ASN A 154 10.95 9.80 27.98
N LYS A 155 9.67 9.72 27.55
CA LYS A 155 8.87 8.51 27.67
C LYS A 155 9.35 7.45 26.67
N ALA A 156 9.28 6.19 27.08
CA ALA A 156 9.55 5.06 26.19
C ALA A 156 8.58 5.10 25.00
N LEU A 157 9.13 4.86 23.81
CA LEU A 157 8.38 4.75 22.57
C LEU A 157 8.80 3.45 21.90
N TYR A 158 7.81 2.67 21.50
CA TYR A 158 7.97 1.40 20.80
C TYR A 158 7.37 1.53 19.42
N MET A 159 8.03 0.97 18.43
CA MET A 159 7.60 0.94 17.03
C MET A 159 7.33 -0.50 16.63
N ALA A 160 6.16 -0.75 16.06
CA ALA A 160 5.81 -2.03 15.46
C ALA A 160 5.64 -1.88 13.95
N ARG A 161 6.08 -2.90 13.21
CA ARG A 161 5.78 -3.05 11.79
C ARG A 161 4.98 -4.31 11.56
N ALA A 162 3.91 -4.19 10.79
CA ALA A 162 3.08 -5.33 10.43
C ALA A 162 2.71 -5.30 8.95
N TYR A 163 2.60 -6.47 8.35
CA TYR A 163 2.09 -6.70 7.01
C TYR A 163 0.72 -7.34 7.10
N LEU A 164 -0.25 -6.76 6.40
CA LEU A 164 -1.67 -7.10 6.46
C LEU A 164 -2.11 -7.57 5.08
N TYR A 165 -2.75 -8.74 5.01
CA TYR A 165 -3.13 -9.36 3.75
C TYR A 165 -4.64 -9.50 3.67
N PHE A 166 -5.24 -8.94 2.62
CA PHE A 166 -6.68 -9.02 2.34
C PHE A 166 -6.92 -9.73 1.02
N LEU A 167 -8.01 -10.49 0.89
CA LEU A 167 -8.35 -11.10 -0.40
C LEU A 167 -8.81 -10.02 -1.38
N GLN A 168 -8.11 -9.89 -2.49
CA GLN A 168 -8.37 -8.86 -3.50
C GLN A 168 -9.79 -8.97 -4.09
N ARG A 169 -10.32 -10.19 -4.25
CA ARG A 169 -11.68 -10.44 -4.75
C ARG A 169 -12.79 -9.81 -3.90
N ASP A 170 -12.48 -9.50 -2.63
CA ASP A 170 -13.42 -8.90 -1.69
C ASP A 170 -13.34 -7.36 -1.70
N ILE A 171 -12.43 -6.77 -2.48
CA ILE A 171 -12.24 -5.32 -2.58
C ILE A 171 -12.88 -4.78 -3.85
N GLU A 172 -13.59 -3.66 -3.72
CA GLU A 172 -14.13 -2.94 -4.88
C GLU A 172 -13.09 -1.94 -5.41
N PRO A 173 -12.52 -2.12 -6.61
CA PRO A 173 -11.40 -1.29 -7.05
C PRO A 173 -11.75 0.22 -7.17
N ASN A 174 -12.98 0.54 -7.57
CA ASN A 174 -13.40 1.93 -7.83
C ASN A 174 -13.79 2.73 -6.58
N LYS A 175 -13.69 2.15 -5.39
CA LYS A 175 -14.08 2.82 -4.14
C LYS A 175 -12.87 3.05 -3.27
N PRO A 176 -12.77 4.22 -2.60
CA PRO A 176 -11.73 4.41 -1.60
C PRO A 176 -11.92 3.42 -0.45
N ILE A 177 -10.82 3.11 0.23
CA ILE A 177 -10.81 2.24 1.40
C ILE A 177 -10.32 3.01 2.62
N MET A 178 -10.85 2.63 3.78
CA MET A 178 -10.28 2.98 5.07
C MET A 178 -9.71 1.73 5.70
N LEU A 179 -8.39 1.62 5.73
CA LEU A 179 -7.71 0.58 6.50
C LEU A 179 -7.77 0.98 7.97
N ARG A 180 -8.40 0.13 8.79
CA ARG A 180 -8.43 0.29 10.24
C ARG A 180 -7.61 -0.81 10.89
N VAL A 181 -6.63 -0.41 11.69
CA VAL A 181 -5.83 -1.32 12.52
C VAL A 181 -6.15 -1.09 13.98
N THR A 182 -6.38 -2.16 14.71
CA THR A 182 -6.62 -2.15 16.15
C THR A 182 -5.46 -2.86 16.84
N THR A 183 -4.82 -2.16 17.77
CA THR A 183 -3.68 -2.66 18.57
C THR A 183 -4.17 -3.47 19.78
N GLY A 184 -3.26 -4.19 20.43
CA GLY A 184 -3.57 -5.06 21.58
C GLY A 184 -4.09 -4.29 22.80
N ASP A 185 -3.70 -3.03 22.94
CA ASP A 185 -4.20 -2.07 23.93
C ASP A 185 -5.56 -1.46 23.54
N LYS A 186 -6.17 -1.94 22.44
CA LYS A 186 -7.47 -1.54 21.89
C LYS A 186 -7.51 -0.13 21.28
N GLN A 187 -6.36 0.48 21.02
CA GLN A 187 -6.32 1.70 20.21
C GLN A 187 -6.62 1.40 18.74
N SER A 188 -7.19 2.38 18.04
CA SER A 188 -7.60 2.23 16.66
C SER A 188 -7.02 3.35 15.80
N HIS A 189 -6.32 2.90 14.75
CA HIS A 189 -5.55 3.70 13.81
C HIS A 189 -6.21 3.55 12.43
N SER A 190 -6.41 4.66 11.72
CA SER A 190 -7.13 4.66 10.44
C SER A 190 -6.30 5.32 9.34
N PHE A 191 -6.23 4.67 8.18
CA PHE A 191 -5.45 5.09 7.02
C PHE A 191 -6.33 5.07 5.77
N TYR A 192 -6.46 6.23 5.11
CA TYR A 192 -7.31 6.40 3.94
C TYR A 192 -6.52 6.19 2.64
N PHE A 193 -7.06 5.38 1.73
CA PHE A 193 -6.52 5.21 0.38
C PHE A 193 -7.59 5.43 -0.69
N ASP A 194 -7.31 6.33 -1.63
CA ASP A 194 -8.10 6.51 -2.84
C ASP A 194 -7.56 5.59 -3.94
N LEU A 195 -8.05 4.34 -3.98
CA LEU A 195 -7.54 3.29 -4.87
C LEU A 195 -7.55 3.69 -6.36
N ALA A 196 -8.48 4.54 -6.77
CA ALA A 196 -8.58 5.01 -8.15
C ALA A 196 -7.42 5.94 -8.56
N LYS A 197 -6.70 6.51 -7.59
CA LYS A 197 -5.57 7.44 -7.81
C LYS A 197 -4.20 6.79 -7.61
N ILE A 198 -4.16 5.55 -7.14
CA ILE A 198 -2.92 4.85 -6.80
C ILE A 198 -2.58 3.85 -7.91
N LYS A 199 -1.31 3.87 -8.36
CA LYS A 199 -0.81 3.01 -9.44
C LYS A 199 -0.64 1.55 -9.03
#